data_AF-A0A2M9PB05-F1
#
_entry.id   AF-A0A2M9PB05-F1
#
_cell.length_a   1.000
_cell.length_b   1.000
_cell.length_c   1.000
_cell.angle_alpha   90.00
_cell.angle_beta   90.00
_cell.angle_gamma   90.00
#
_symmetry.space_group_name_H-M   'P 1'
#
loop_
_entity.id
_entity.type
_entity.pdbx_description
1 polymer ?
#
loop_
_entity_poly.entity_id
_entity_poly.type
_entity_poly.pdbx_seq_one_letter_code
_entity_poly.pdbx_strand_id
1 'polypeptide(L)'
;MIWAALLLTLAAPASAREGGPIRTGEHPGFTRVVMEIDPATEWSLETRDGTAVILFPGRAIEFGTDGVWERIPRTRVTSIAAARGPEG
;
A
#
# COMPACT_ATOMS: atom_id res chain seq x y z
N MET A 1 18.43 -50.61 -0.80
CA MET A 1 19.07 -49.61 0.06
C MET A 1 19.15 -48.30 -0.71
N ILE A 2 18.35 -47.31 -0.29
CA ILE A 2 18.51 -45.85 -0.51
C ILE A 2 18.24 -45.48 -1.99
N TRP A 3 17.40 -44.51 -2.37
CA TRP A 3 17.39 -43.11 -2.00
C TRP A 3 15.96 -42.54 -2.02
N ALA A 4 15.44 -42.21 -0.84
CA ALA A 4 14.29 -41.32 -0.71
C ALA A 4 14.77 -39.90 -1.02
N ALA A 5 14.33 -39.33 -2.15
CA ALA A 5 14.58 -37.93 -2.47
C ALA A 5 13.69 -37.06 -1.58
N LEU A 6 14.27 -36.50 -0.53
CA LEU A 6 13.63 -35.56 0.36
C LEU A 6 13.55 -34.19 -0.33
N LEU A 7 12.37 -33.85 -0.88
CA LEU A 7 12.05 -32.51 -1.36
C LEU A 7 11.94 -31.57 -0.16
N LEU A 8 13.04 -30.88 0.18
CA LEU A 8 13.00 -29.70 1.04
C LEU A 8 12.34 -28.56 0.25
N THR A 9 11.04 -28.36 0.46
CA THR A 9 10.39 -27.09 0.11
C THR A 9 10.94 -26.02 1.05
N LEU A 10 11.87 -25.21 0.57
CA LEU A 10 12.26 -23.97 1.24
C LEU A 10 11.02 -23.08 1.35
N ALA A 11 10.38 -23.06 2.52
CA ALA A 11 9.44 -22.00 2.88
C ALA A 11 10.26 -20.72 3.08
N ALA A 12 10.51 -19.98 1.99
CA ALA A 12 11.08 -18.65 2.10
C ALA A 12 10.10 -17.77 2.91
N PRO A 13 10.59 -16.96 3.86
CA PRO A 13 9.74 -16.01 4.55
C PRO A 13 9.14 -15.08 3.50
N ALA A 14 7.81 -15.00 3.45
CA ALA A 14 7.12 -13.95 2.70
C ALA A 14 7.48 -12.63 3.36
N SER A 15 8.52 -11.98 2.86
CA SER A 15 8.83 -10.61 3.23
C SER A 15 7.66 -9.78 2.73
N ALA A 16 6.93 -9.15 3.65
CA ALA A 16 5.88 -8.20 3.28
C ALA A 16 6.54 -7.10 2.44
N ARG A 17 6.26 -7.10 1.13
CA ARG A 17 6.79 -6.09 0.22
C ARG A 17 6.03 -4.79 0.51
N GLU A 18 6.76 -3.72 0.84
CA GLU A 18 6.16 -2.39 0.90
C GLU A 18 5.62 -1.96 -0.47
N GLY A 19 4.54 -1.18 -0.46
CA GLY A 19 3.80 -0.85 -1.67
C GLY A 19 2.71 -1.86 -2.00
N GLY A 20 2.35 -1.95 -3.28
CA GLY A 20 1.28 -2.82 -3.75
C GLY A 20 -0.11 -2.15 -3.71
N PRO A 21 -1.20 -2.94 -3.76
CA PRO A 21 -2.54 -2.40 -3.91
C PRO A 21 -2.98 -1.61 -2.67
N ILE A 22 -3.46 -0.38 -2.90
CA ILE A 22 -4.10 0.42 -1.85
C ILE A 22 -5.42 -0.24 -1.49
N ARG A 23 -5.64 -0.50 -0.19
CA ARG A 23 -6.90 -1.07 0.30
C ARG A 23 -7.79 0.02 0.85
N THR A 24 -9.05 0.00 0.44
CA THR A 24 -10.05 0.98 0.89
C THR A 24 -11.21 0.31 1.60
N GLY A 25 -11.90 1.06 2.45
CA GLY A 25 -13.09 0.58 3.13
C GLY A 25 -13.97 1.72 3.61
N GLU A 26 -15.28 1.54 3.46
CA GLU A 26 -16.25 2.54 3.88
C GLU A 26 -16.76 2.25 5.30
N HIS A 27 -16.76 3.27 6.15
CA HIS A 27 -17.30 3.21 7.51
C HIS A 27 -18.24 4.40 7.78
N PRO A 28 -19.11 4.32 8.80
CA PRO A 28 -19.87 5.47 9.25
C PRO A 28 -18.94 6.63 9.62
N GLY A 29 -19.06 7.76 8.93
CA GLY A 29 -18.32 8.99 9.22
C GLY A 29 -16.93 9.11 8.59
N PHE A 30 -16.32 8.04 8.06
CA PHE A 30 -15.01 8.14 7.41
C PHE A 30 -14.73 7.04 6.38
N THR A 31 -13.81 7.34 5.45
CA THR A 31 -13.30 6.39 4.46
C THR A 31 -11.92 5.96 4.93
N ARG A 32 -11.69 4.66 5.03
CA ARG A 32 -10.38 4.10 5.38
C ARG A 32 -9.57 3.90 4.11
N VAL A 33 -8.32 4.35 4.12
CA VAL A 33 -7.30 4.08 3.10
C VAL A 33 -6.11 3.45 3.81
N VAL A 34 -5.64 2.30 3.31
CA VAL A 34 -4.55 1.53 3.92
C VAL A 34 -3.48 1.27 2.86
N MET A 35 -2.24 1.55 3.27
CA MET A 35 -1.02 1.32 2.50
C MET A 35 -0.08 0.49 3.36
N GLU A 36 0.53 -0.54 2.79
CA GLU A 36 1.52 -1.38 3.48
C GLU A 36 2.93 -0.81 3.22
N ILE A 37 3.65 -0.50 4.30
CA ILE A 37 5.02 0.01 4.26
C ILE A 37 5.89 -0.73 5.29
N ASP A 38 7.20 -0.71 5.08
CA ASP A 38 8.14 -1.20 6.08
C ASP A 38 8.03 -0.36 7.37
N PRO A 39 8.13 -0.95 8.57
CA PRO A 39 8.08 -0.20 9.83
C PRO A 39 9.12 0.92 9.97
N ALA A 40 10.26 0.81 9.28
CA ALA A 40 11.31 1.82 9.23
C ALA A 40 11.14 2.83 8.08
N THR A 41 10.08 2.73 7.29
CA THR A 41 9.79 3.71 6.23
C THR A 41 9.32 5.02 6.84
N GLU A 42 10.13 6.06 6.66
CA GLU A 42 9.74 7.44 6.97
C GLU A 42 8.62 7.89 6.03
N TRP A 43 7.64 8.59 6.58
CA TRP A 43 6.53 9.15 5.83
C TRP A 43 6.00 10.41 6.50
N SER A 44 5.32 11.25 5.71
CA SER A 44 4.57 12.40 6.22
C SER A 44 3.19 12.49 5.56
N LEU A 45 2.27 13.19 6.22
CA LEU A 45 0.94 13.48 5.71
C LEU A 45 0.76 14.99 5.69
N GLU A 46 0.50 15.52 4.50
CA GLU A 46 0.08 16.90 4.30
C GLU A 46 -1.41 16.94 3.97
N THR A 47 -2.15 17.83 4.62
CA THR A 47 -3.57 18.03 4.32
C THR A 47 -3.83 19.49 3.93
N ARG A 48 -4.51 19.70 2.80
CA ARG A 48 -4.83 21.02 2.28
C ARG A 48 -6.03 20.98 1.35
N ASP A 49 -6.97 21.90 1.52
CA ASP A 49 -8.07 22.17 0.59
C ASP A 49 -8.80 20.89 0.11
N GLY A 50 -9.14 19.99 1.05
CA GLY A 50 -9.82 18.71 0.73
C GLY A 50 -8.93 17.63 0.12
N THR A 51 -7.62 17.86 0.05
CA THR A 51 -6.61 16.92 -0.44
C THR A 51 -5.74 16.43 0.72
N ALA A 52 -5.41 15.14 0.71
CA ALA A 52 -4.41 14.55 1.59
C ALA A 52 -3.29 13.99 0.71
N VAL A 53 -2.05 14.41 0.96
CA VAL A 53 -0.86 13.95 0.25
C VAL A 53 0.01 13.19 1.24
N ILE A 54 0.35 11.95 0.91
CA ILE A 54 1.26 11.12 1.72
C ILE A 54 2.58 11.04 0.97
N LEU A 55 3.66 11.44 1.64
CA LEU A 55 5.01 11.51 1.09
C LEU A 55 5.89 10.43 1.73
N PHE A 56 6.76 9.84 0.92
CA PHE A 56 7.73 8.83 1.34
C PHE A 56 9.15 9.29 0.96
N PRO A 57 9.78 10.16 1.77
CA PRO A 57 11.06 10.77 1.41
C PRO A 57 12.17 9.73 1.22
N GLY A 58 12.96 9.90 0.17
CA GLY A 58 14.13 9.05 -0.11
C GLY A 58 13.80 7.62 -0.55
N ARG A 59 12.53 7.31 -0.83
CA ARG A 59 12.10 5.95 -1.18
C ARG A 59 11.04 5.95 -2.29
N ALA A 60 11.35 5.31 -3.41
CA ALA A 60 10.40 5.10 -4.49
C ALA A 60 9.52 3.86 -4.20
N ILE A 61 8.38 4.06 -3.53
CA ILE A 61 7.40 3.00 -3.23
C ILE A 61 6.29 3.00 -4.29
N GLU A 62 6.02 1.84 -4.87
CA GLU A 62 4.99 1.69 -5.89
C GLU A 62 3.65 1.25 -5.27
N PHE A 63 2.65 2.14 -5.31
CA PHE A 63 1.29 1.84 -4.91
C PHE A 63 0.37 1.68 -6.12
N GLY A 64 -0.42 0.62 -6.13
CA GLY A 64 -1.46 0.38 -7.12
C GLY A 64 -2.79 0.99 -6.69
N THR A 65 -3.42 1.74 -7.59
CA THR A 65 -4.77 2.30 -7.37
C THR A 65 -5.88 1.42 -7.98
N ASP A 66 -5.52 0.26 -8.53
CA ASP A 66 -6.49 -0.69 -9.05
C ASP A 66 -7.37 -1.24 -7.91
N GLY A 67 -8.68 -1.31 -8.13
CA GLY A 67 -9.63 -1.83 -7.15
C GLY A 67 -9.95 -0.91 -5.96
N VAL A 68 -9.34 0.28 -5.84
CA VAL A 68 -9.60 1.21 -4.72
C VAL A 68 -11.06 1.66 -4.63
N TRP A 69 -11.84 1.51 -5.69
CA TRP A 69 -13.25 1.89 -5.74
C TRP A 69 -14.22 0.72 -5.55
N GLU A 70 -13.72 -0.51 -5.37
CA GLU A 70 -14.58 -1.69 -5.17
C GLU A 70 -15.31 -1.66 -3.82
N ARG A 71 -14.71 -1.00 -2.81
CA ARG A 71 -15.17 -1.03 -1.41
C ARG A 71 -15.55 0.34 -0.84
N ILE A 72 -15.45 1.40 -1.64
CA ILE A 72 -15.82 2.76 -1.25
C ILE A 72 -16.60 3.46 -2.36
N PRO A 73 -17.59 4.29 -2.01
CA PRO A 73 -18.26 5.16 -2.98
C PRO A 73 -17.37 6.37 -3.30
N ARG A 74 -17.52 6.93 -4.51
CA ARG A 74 -16.84 8.18 -4.94
C ARG A 74 -17.54 9.44 -4.40
N THR A 75 -17.87 9.46 -3.11
CA THR A 75 -18.64 10.55 -2.48
C THR A 75 -17.80 11.38 -1.51
N ARG A 76 -17.13 10.74 -0.55
CA ARG A 76 -16.20 11.44 0.37
C ARG A 76 -14.80 11.57 -0.20
N VAL A 77 -14.28 10.48 -0.77
CA VAL A 77 -13.06 10.49 -1.56
C VAL A 77 -13.47 10.46 -3.02
N THR A 78 -13.14 11.52 -3.76
CA THR A 78 -13.55 11.68 -5.16
C THR A 78 -12.45 11.31 -6.15
N SER A 79 -11.19 11.34 -5.71
CA SER A 79 -10.03 10.94 -6.50
C SER A 79 -8.96 10.31 -5.62
N ILE A 80 -8.20 9.38 -6.19
CA ILE A 80 -7.01 8.76 -5.61
C ILE A 80 -6.01 8.61 -6.75
N ALA A 81 -4.78 9.03 -6.54
CA ALA A 81 -3.68 8.87 -7.48
C ALA A 81 -2.39 8.54 -6.73
N ALA A 82 -1.52 7.75 -7.36
CA ALA A 82 -0.16 7.53 -6.92
C ALA A 82 0.79 8.11 -7.99
N ALA A 83 1.81 8.85 -7.57
CA ALA A 83 2.79 9.46 -8.44
C ALA A 83 4.15 9.47 -7.75
N ARG A 84 5.24 9.46 -8.53
CA ARG A 84 6.59 9.71 -8.02
C ARG A 84 6.80 11.21 -7.91
N GLY A 85 7.25 11.66 -6.74
CA GLY A 85 7.56 13.06 -6.46
C GLY A 85 9.05 13.36 -6.61
N PRO A 86 9.46 14.64 -6.52
CA PRO A 86 10.87 15.01 -6.49
C PRO A 86 11.60 14.46 -5.24
N GLU A 87 10.86 14.14 -4.18
CA GLU A 87 11.34 13.58 -2.92
C GLU A 87 11.49 12.03 -2.95
N GLY A 88 10.96 11.36 -3.99
CA GLY A 88 10.82 9.89 -4.07
C GLY A 88 9.67 9.44 -4.97
#